data_AF-A0A2E0Z849-F1
#
_entry.id   AF-A0A2E0Z849-F1
#
_cell.length_a   1.000
_cell.length_b   1.000
_cell.length_c   1.000
_cell.angle_alpha   90.00
_cell.angle_beta   90.00
_cell.angle_gamma   90.00
#
_symmetry.space_group_name_H-M   'P 1'
#
loop_
_entity.id
_entity.type
_entity.pdbx_description
1 polymer ?
#
loop_
_entity_poly.entity_id
_entity_poly.type
_entity_poly.pdbx_seq_one_letter_code
_entity_poly.pdbx_strand_id
1 'polypeptide(L)'
;MKGIKMTDNDLSKYVKDHDRLESASLHEALTLLSRVRTELVTGEMREYLIDLHEQITRMRKSLDLLNRADTLGLDMAYLNRQEALHDFIPYLESYIDRTESKLYIVGSSLKGAIETIPEFRIILRKAIPKESKKKELNILLTHPWYSRFRENQEDRSSGDIADEIFHSIRLLSELGATEEQVRLYKGTPTCFLIATDKRILVNPYPYEKEAYESFCLTANNVNRPGSIYHQYITHHFLEPWSNRRGNALRYQYYRMQGPNPEERLDDGPDFFVIQDAKEFYLAVFLRGSPSLPITVERKDPSDKETIANAARTFIPLGNDFRVKLLRINENGGEAVWEDFQGQHYFNTERRRGKVIGIHPGDFKEYAMVGIFSAEPKVYKNPHIHKKEWAIPQLQGESLPLFWQWVRDEQN
;
A
#
# COMPACT_ATOMS: atom_id res chain seq x y z
N MET A 1 55.73 27.37 43.21
CA MET A 1 54.65 28.02 42.45
C MET A 1 54.61 29.49 42.84
N LYS A 2 54.84 30.43 41.90
CA LYS A 2 54.61 31.86 42.13
C LYS A 2 53.12 32.11 41.93
N GLY A 3 52.39 32.42 42.99
CA GLY A 3 50.98 32.79 42.91
C GLY A 3 50.82 34.08 42.10
N ILE A 4 50.07 34.00 41.01
CA ILE A 4 49.64 35.19 40.26
C ILE A 4 48.57 35.88 41.13
N LYS A 5 48.86 37.09 41.62
CA LYS A 5 47.85 37.95 42.25
C LYS A 5 47.01 38.56 41.13
N MET A 6 45.78 38.09 40.96
CA MET A 6 44.77 38.83 40.19
C MET A 6 44.51 40.16 40.88
N THR A 7 44.44 41.23 40.10
CA THR A 7 44.11 42.55 40.61
C THR A 7 42.59 42.71 40.71
N ASP A 8 42.09 43.59 41.57
CA ASP A 8 40.65 43.85 41.71
C ASP A 8 39.98 44.31 40.39
N ASN A 9 40.76 44.89 39.47
CA ASN A 9 40.31 45.22 38.11
C ASN A 9 40.06 43.98 37.24
N ASP A 10 40.87 42.92 37.41
CA ASP A 10 40.68 41.66 36.69
C ASP A 10 39.42 40.94 37.17
N LEU A 11 39.18 40.96 38.50
CA LEU A 11 37.94 40.45 39.09
C LEU A 11 36.70 41.24 38.64
N SER A 12 36.77 42.57 38.62
CA SER A 12 35.65 43.43 38.21
C SER A 12 35.27 43.23 36.73
N LYS A 13 36.27 43.03 35.86
CA LYS A 13 36.04 42.70 34.45
C LYS A 13 35.38 41.33 34.30
N TYR A 14 35.83 40.34 35.09
CA TYR A 14 35.29 38.99 35.09
C TYR A 14 33.82 38.92 35.57
N VAL A 15 33.47 39.67 36.61
CA VAL A 15 32.09 39.76 37.12
C VAL A 15 31.16 40.42 36.09
N LYS A 16 31.61 41.48 35.40
CA LYS A 16 30.82 42.13 34.34
C LYS A 16 30.61 41.22 33.12
N ASP A 17 31.60 40.38 32.80
CA ASP A 17 31.47 39.37 31.74
C ASP A 17 30.57 38.20 32.17
N HIS A 18 30.50 37.90 33.48
CA HIS A 18 29.59 36.91 34.05
C HIS A 18 28.12 37.34 34.04
N ASP A 19 27.82 38.60 34.37
CA ASP A 19 26.45 39.17 34.27
C ASP A 19 25.98 39.26 32.81
N ARG A 20 26.91 39.40 31.86
CA ARG A 20 26.63 39.33 30.42
C ARG A 20 26.32 37.92 29.94
N LEU A 21 26.85 36.87 30.57
CA LEU A 21 26.55 35.48 30.21
C LEU A 21 25.11 35.07 30.54
N GLU A 22 24.49 35.68 31.56
CA GLU A 22 23.07 35.42 31.92
C GLU A 22 22.07 36.03 30.93
N SER A 23 22.50 37.00 30.12
CA SER A 23 21.67 37.74 29.15
C SER A 23 22.11 37.57 27.69
N ALA A 24 23.21 36.87 27.44
CA ALA A 24 23.77 36.62 26.13
C ALA A 24 23.00 35.52 25.38
N SER A 25 22.83 35.69 24.08
CA SER A 25 22.46 34.58 23.21
C SER A 25 23.52 33.47 23.33
N LEU A 26 23.13 32.19 23.17
CA LEU A 26 24.05 31.05 23.26
C LEU A 26 25.30 31.21 22.36
N HIS A 27 25.17 31.95 21.26
CA HIS A 27 26.26 32.30 20.35
C HIS A 27 27.27 33.29 20.95
N GLU A 28 26.80 34.30 21.67
CA GLU A 28 27.64 35.27 22.37
C GLU A 28 28.36 34.61 23.55
N ALA A 29 27.71 33.72 24.29
CA ALA A 29 28.33 32.93 25.36
C ALA A 29 29.50 32.08 24.84
N LEU A 30 29.33 31.40 23.70
CA LEU A 30 30.39 30.63 23.05
C LEU A 30 31.54 31.50 22.55
N THR A 31 31.24 32.68 22.01
CA THR A 31 32.25 33.64 21.54
C THR A 31 33.06 34.18 22.72
N LEU A 32 32.40 34.47 23.85
CA LEU A 32 33.05 34.92 25.08
C LEU A 32 33.98 33.84 25.66
N LEU A 33 33.51 32.59 25.75
CA LEU A 33 34.31 31.45 26.21
C LEU A 33 35.53 31.18 25.32
N SER A 34 35.37 31.33 24.00
CA SER A 34 36.48 31.18 23.05
C SER A 34 37.56 32.24 23.24
N ARG A 35 37.19 33.46 23.67
CA ARG A 35 38.12 34.54 23.99
C ARG A 35 38.83 34.33 25.32
N VAL A 36 38.10 33.91 26.37
CA VAL A 36 38.65 33.63 27.70
C VAL A 36 39.71 32.50 27.65
N ARG A 37 39.51 31.50 26.79
CA ARG A 37 40.48 30.43 26.50
C ARG A 37 41.86 30.94 26.07
N THR A 38 41.94 32.14 25.49
CA THR A 38 43.19 32.72 24.96
C THR A 38 43.98 33.53 25.99
N GLU A 39 43.34 34.09 27.01
CA GLU A 39 43.95 35.17 27.81
C GLU A 39 44.42 34.75 29.22
N LEU A 40 43.86 33.74 29.88
CA LEU A 40 44.22 33.43 31.28
C LEU A 40 43.91 31.98 31.59
N VAL A 41 44.89 31.07 31.63
CA VAL A 41 44.59 29.74 32.17
C VAL A 41 45.79 28.97 32.72
N THR A 42 45.73 28.62 34.01
CA THR A 42 46.45 27.48 34.60
C THR A 42 45.92 26.16 34.00
N GLY A 43 46.65 25.05 34.09
CA GLY A 43 46.25 23.77 33.47
C GLY A 43 44.81 23.33 33.80
N GLU A 44 44.40 23.45 35.06
CA GLU A 44 43.08 23.02 35.56
C GLU A 44 41.92 23.85 35.00
N MET A 45 42.06 25.17 34.94
CA MET A 45 41.02 26.04 34.39
C MET A 45 40.86 25.84 32.87
N ARG A 46 41.91 25.34 32.19
CA ARG A 46 41.86 25.05 30.74
C ARG A 46 41.05 23.80 30.47
N GLU A 47 41.22 22.78 31.29
CA GLU A 47 40.43 21.56 31.23
C GLU A 47 38.95 21.84 31.51
N TYR A 48 38.65 22.67 32.52
CA TYR A 48 37.28 23.10 32.80
C TYR A 48 36.64 23.86 31.63
N LEU A 49 37.35 24.80 31.00
CA LEU A 49 36.85 25.54 29.84
C LEU A 49 36.64 24.65 28.62
N ILE A 50 37.47 23.61 28.44
CA ILE A 50 37.29 22.62 27.37
C ILE A 50 36.02 21.80 27.62
N ASP A 51 35.83 21.28 28.84
CA ASP A 51 34.64 20.51 29.20
C ASP A 51 33.36 21.35 29.06
N LEU A 52 33.35 22.58 29.56
CA LEU A 52 32.21 23.50 29.42
C LEU A 52 31.89 23.77 27.94
N HIS A 53 32.91 23.97 27.10
CA HIS A 53 32.72 24.17 25.66
C HIS A 53 32.12 22.92 24.99
N GLU A 54 32.55 21.71 25.38
CA GLU A 54 31.96 20.47 24.89
C GLU A 54 30.49 20.34 25.31
N GLN A 55 30.16 20.63 26.57
CA GLN A 55 28.79 20.60 27.08
C GLN A 55 27.88 21.56 26.31
N ILE A 56 28.30 22.82 26.11
CA ILE A 56 27.53 23.81 25.33
C ILE A 56 27.36 23.35 23.88
N THR A 57 28.40 22.77 23.28
CA THR A 57 28.33 22.24 21.91
C THR A 57 27.33 21.09 21.81
N ARG A 58 27.29 20.18 22.79
CA ARG A 58 26.30 19.09 22.86
C ARG A 58 24.89 19.66 23.01
N MET A 59 24.68 20.64 23.90
CA MET A 59 23.38 21.31 24.08
C MET A 59 22.89 21.98 22.79
N ARG A 60 23.76 22.69 22.08
CA ARG A 60 23.39 23.33 20.80
C ARG A 60 22.94 22.29 19.77
N LYS A 61 23.67 21.18 19.64
CA LYS A 61 23.28 20.08 18.74
C LYS A 61 21.92 19.49 19.12
N SER A 62 21.64 19.32 20.41
CA SER A 62 20.34 18.85 20.89
C SER A 62 19.21 19.84 20.58
N LEU A 63 19.43 21.14 20.79
CA LEU A 63 18.46 22.19 20.43
C LEU A 63 18.19 22.23 18.92
N ASP A 64 19.24 22.14 18.11
CA ASP A 64 19.12 22.08 16.64
C ASP A 64 18.32 20.84 16.20
N LEU A 65 18.53 19.69 16.86
CA LEU A 65 17.75 18.47 16.61
C LEU A 65 16.28 18.67 16.99
N LEU A 66 15.98 19.22 18.17
CA LEU A 66 14.62 19.48 18.64
C LEU A 66 13.87 20.45 17.71
N ASN A 67 14.52 21.53 17.29
CA ASN A 67 13.93 22.49 16.35
C ASN A 67 13.62 21.85 14.99
N ARG A 68 14.49 20.96 14.50
CA ARG A 68 14.25 20.22 13.25
C ARG A 68 13.15 19.17 13.41
N ALA A 69 13.09 18.49 14.55
CA ALA A 69 12.04 17.53 14.87
C ALA A 69 10.67 18.23 14.88
N ASP A 70 10.55 19.35 15.59
CA ASP A 70 9.34 20.17 15.64
C ASP A 70 8.92 20.66 14.23
N THR A 71 9.89 21.14 13.45
CA THR A 71 9.67 21.54 12.05
C THR A 71 9.09 20.42 11.18
N LEU A 72 9.51 19.18 11.40
CA LEU A 72 9.03 18.00 10.69
C LEU A 72 7.71 17.45 11.27
N GLY A 73 7.26 18.00 12.39
CA GLY A 73 6.14 17.51 13.18
C GLY A 73 6.45 16.23 13.94
N LEU A 74 7.72 15.83 14.08
CA LEU A 74 8.10 14.63 14.83
C LEU A 74 7.71 14.80 16.29
N ASP A 75 6.94 13.85 16.80
CA ASP A 75 6.40 13.88 18.16
C ASP A 75 7.16 12.89 19.06
N MET A 76 7.22 11.62 18.65
CA MET A 76 7.94 10.58 19.40
C MET A 76 8.52 9.51 18.48
N ALA A 77 9.57 8.85 18.95
CA ALA A 77 10.12 7.64 18.36
C ALA A 77 10.09 6.51 19.39
N TYR A 78 9.67 5.32 18.96
CA TYR A 78 9.52 4.13 19.80
C TYR A 78 10.39 3.01 19.24
N LEU A 79 10.84 2.11 20.11
CA LEU A 79 11.72 1.01 19.70
C LEU A 79 10.98 -0.03 18.85
N ASN A 80 9.68 -0.21 19.09
CA ASN A 80 8.85 -1.23 18.45
C ASN A 80 7.39 -0.76 18.34
N ARG A 81 6.58 -1.57 17.65
CA ARG A 81 5.14 -1.28 17.44
C ARG A 81 4.31 -1.34 18.72
N GLN A 82 4.67 -2.21 19.67
CA GLN A 82 3.92 -2.37 20.90
C GLN A 82 3.94 -1.09 21.75
N GLU A 83 5.12 -0.54 21.98
CA GLU A 83 5.29 0.75 22.68
C GLU A 83 4.53 1.88 21.99
N ALA A 84 4.65 1.96 20.66
CA ALA A 84 3.99 2.99 19.88
C ALA A 84 2.47 2.89 19.93
N LEU A 85 1.90 1.69 19.79
CA LEU A 85 0.45 1.51 19.88
C LEU A 85 -0.06 1.74 21.30
N HIS A 86 0.67 1.33 22.33
CA HIS A 86 0.28 1.59 23.72
C HIS A 86 0.14 3.10 24.02
N ASP A 87 1.03 3.94 23.47
CA ASP A 87 0.89 5.40 23.55
C ASP A 87 -0.22 5.97 22.64
N PHE A 88 -0.35 5.43 21.43
CA PHE A 88 -1.20 6.02 20.41
C PHE A 88 -2.68 5.68 20.56
N ILE A 89 -3.02 4.54 21.18
CA ILE A 89 -4.39 4.06 21.33
C ILE A 89 -5.25 4.96 22.21
N PRO A 90 -4.80 5.41 23.40
CA PRO A 90 -5.57 6.38 24.21
C PRO A 90 -5.90 7.66 23.45
N TYR A 91 -4.97 8.15 22.61
CA TYR A 91 -5.22 9.26 21.72
C TYR A 91 -6.34 8.93 20.71
N LEU A 92 -6.26 7.78 20.03
CA LEU A 92 -7.27 7.34 19.06
C LEU A 92 -8.65 7.18 19.70
N GLU A 93 -8.75 6.62 20.90
CA GLU A 93 -10.00 6.49 21.65
C GLU A 93 -10.67 7.85 21.82
N SER A 94 -9.93 8.82 22.37
CA SER A 94 -10.43 10.18 22.59
C SER A 94 -10.80 10.90 21.28
N TYR A 95 -10.06 10.62 20.20
CA TYR A 95 -10.25 11.25 18.91
C TYR A 95 -11.50 10.72 18.19
N ILE A 96 -11.73 9.40 18.23
CA ILE A 96 -12.85 8.74 17.54
C ILE A 96 -14.18 8.97 18.28
N ASP A 97 -14.15 9.26 19.58
CA ASP A 97 -15.38 9.57 20.33
C ASP A 97 -15.97 10.96 19.99
N ARG A 98 -15.24 11.78 19.22
CA ARG A 98 -15.72 13.07 18.67
C ARG A 98 -16.86 12.90 17.65
N THR A 99 -17.60 13.99 17.44
CA THR A 99 -18.68 14.06 16.44
C THR A 99 -18.16 13.92 15.01
N GLU A 100 -17.00 14.53 14.75
CA GLU A 100 -16.28 14.48 13.48
C GLU A 100 -14.91 13.84 13.72
N SER A 101 -14.61 12.77 13.00
CA SER A 101 -13.33 12.07 13.12
C SER A 101 -12.97 11.39 11.81
N LYS A 102 -11.74 11.56 11.37
CA LYS A 102 -11.17 10.88 10.19
C LYS A 102 -10.07 9.92 10.61
N LEU A 103 -10.16 8.66 10.19
CA LEU A 103 -9.20 7.61 10.47
C LEU A 103 -8.78 6.93 9.15
N TYR A 104 -7.48 6.91 8.91
CA TYR A 104 -6.84 6.27 7.78
C TYR A 104 -5.93 5.16 8.29
N ILE A 105 -5.99 3.99 7.69
CA ILE A 105 -5.13 2.85 8.05
C ILE A 105 -4.49 2.30 6.78
N VAL A 106 -3.17 2.07 6.81
CA VAL A 106 -2.43 1.35 5.76
C VAL A 106 -1.69 0.19 6.40
N GLY A 107 -1.70 -0.97 5.77
CA GLY A 107 -0.86 -2.08 6.17
C GLY A 107 -0.93 -3.24 5.20
N SER A 108 -0.06 -4.23 5.37
CA SER A 108 -0.25 -5.49 4.66
C SER A 108 -1.53 -6.15 5.14
N SER A 109 -1.58 -6.46 6.44
CA SER A 109 -2.73 -6.95 7.18
C SER A 109 -2.94 -6.08 8.43
N LEU A 110 -4.02 -6.33 9.17
CA LEU A 110 -4.26 -5.75 10.50
C LEU A 110 -3.76 -6.66 11.63
N LYS A 111 -3.26 -7.87 11.32
CA LYS A 111 -2.98 -8.93 12.29
C LYS A 111 -2.17 -8.41 13.48
N GLY A 112 -0.94 -7.95 13.28
CA GLY A 112 -0.17 -7.57 14.45
C GLY A 112 -0.51 -6.22 15.04
N ALA A 113 -1.41 -5.41 14.47
CA ALA A 113 -2.02 -4.33 15.25
C ALA A 113 -3.01 -4.90 16.29
N ILE A 114 -3.81 -5.89 15.87
CA ILE A 114 -4.82 -6.55 16.71
C ILE A 114 -4.18 -7.48 17.75
N GLU A 115 -3.18 -8.27 17.37
CA GLU A 115 -2.48 -9.18 18.28
C GLU A 115 -1.62 -8.44 19.29
N THR A 116 -1.07 -7.28 18.91
CA THR A 116 -0.27 -6.47 19.82
C THR A 116 -1.15 -5.73 20.82
N ILE A 117 -2.29 -5.17 20.38
CA ILE A 117 -3.23 -4.43 21.23
C ILE A 117 -4.68 -4.87 20.90
N PRO A 118 -5.30 -5.77 21.69
CA PRO A 118 -6.67 -6.23 21.47
C PRO A 118 -7.71 -5.10 21.41
N GLU A 119 -7.49 -4.00 22.13
CA GLU A 119 -8.30 -2.79 22.14
C GLU A 119 -8.41 -2.15 20.75
N PHE A 120 -7.46 -2.41 19.85
CA PHE A 120 -7.53 -1.91 18.48
C PHE A 120 -8.78 -2.42 17.74
N ARG A 121 -9.30 -3.60 18.08
CA ARG A 121 -10.58 -4.09 17.55
C ARG A 121 -11.75 -3.21 17.99
N ILE A 122 -11.71 -2.68 19.22
CA ILE A 122 -12.73 -1.77 19.77
C ILE A 122 -12.65 -0.42 19.06
N ILE A 123 -11.43 0.08 18.83
CA ILE A 123 -11.16 1.29 18.03
C ILE A 123 -11.80 1.20 16.65
N LEU A 124 -11.54 0.11 15.92
CA LEU A 124 -12.11 -0.12 14.58
C LEU A 124 -13.64 -0.10 14.63
N ARG A 125 -14.25 -0.81 15.59
CA ARG A 125 -15.71 -0.82 15.76
C ARG A 125 -16.29 0.56 16.03
N LYS A 126 -15.61 1.39 16.83
CA LYS A 126 -16.03 2.77 17.13
C LYS A 126 -15.84 3.71 15.94
N ALA A 127 -14.85 3.46 15.10
CA ALA A 127 -14.50 4.28 13.94
C ALA A 127 -15.48 4.08 12.78
N ILE A 128 -16.08 2.89 12.65
CA ILE A 128 -17.10 2.61 11.64
C ILE A 128 -18.28 3.60 11.82
N PRO A 129 -18.58 4.43 10.81
CA PRO A 129 -19.66 5.40 10.85
C PRO A 129 -20.99 4.69 11.07
N LYS A 130 -21.80 5.27 11.95
CA LYS A 130 -23.22 4.99 12.06
C LYS A 130 -23.94 6.22 11.53
N GLU A 131 -25.15 6.05 11.00
CA GLU A 131 -25.94 7.06 10.26
C GLU A 131 -26.02 8.46 10.92
N SER A 132 -25.75 8.58 12.22
CA SER A 132 -25.77 9.82 12.99
C SER A 132 -24.44 10.55 13.17
N LYS A 133 -23.29 10.02 12.71
CA LYS A 133 -21.97 10.67 12.92
C LYS A 133 -21.22 10.89 11.61
N LYS A 134 -20.61 12.07 11.48
CA LYS A 134 -19.69 12.43 10.38
C LYS A 134 -18.31 11.82 10.63
N LYS A 135 -18.26 10.50 10.60
CA LYS A 135 -17.02 9.75 10.72
C LYS A 135 -16.55 9.31 9.34
N GLU A 136 -15.25 9.31 9.15
CA GLU A 136 -14.60 8.81 7.96
C GLU A 136 -13.61 7.73 8.39
N LEU A 137 -13.82 6.50 7.93
CA LEU A 137 -12.90 5.39 8.11
C LEU A 137 -12.52 4.89 6.74
N ASN A 138 -11.23 4.92 6.43
CA ASN A 138 -10.70 4.34 5.20
C ASN A 138 -9.48 3.48 5.49
N ILE A 139 -9.48 2.27 4.96
CA ILE A 139 -8.48 1.24 5.24
C ILE A 139 -7.94 0.71 3.92
N LEU A 140 -6.65 0.90 3.71
CA LEU A 140 -5.93 0.41 2.54
C LEU A 140 -5.05 -0.78 2.94
N LEU A 141 -5.45 -1.98 2.54
CA LEU A 141 -4.69 -3.21 2.80
C LEU A 141 -3.94 -3.67 1.55
N THR A 142 -2.91 -4.51 1.71
CA THR A 142 -2.34 -5.23 0.57
C THR A 142 -3.41 -6.13 -0.04
N HIS A 143 -3.47 -6.17 -1.37
CA HIS A 143 -4.26 -7.18 -2.05
C HIS A 143 -3.61 -8.56 -1.85
N PRO A 144 -4.33 -9.61 -1.40
CA PRO A 144 -3.75 -10.93 -1.06
C PRO A 144 -2.81 -11.49 -2.11
N TRP A 145 -3.12 -11.28 -3.39
CA TRP A 145 -2.23 -11.64 -4.49
C TRP A 145 -0.79 -11.09 -4.42
N TYR A 146 -0.65 -9.87 -3.95
CA TYR A 146 0.62 -9.17 -3.86
C TYR A 146 1.31 -9.49 -2.52
N SER A 147 0.75 -10.39 -1.69
CA SER A 147 1.36 -10.84 -0.43
C SER A 147 2.69 -11.55 -0.66
N ARG A 148 2.83 -12.30 -1.76
CA ARG A 148 4.05 -13.05 -2.12
C ARG A 148 5.31 -12.19 -2.11
N PHE A 149 5.20 -10.93 -2.54
CA PHE A 149 6.33 -10.01 -2.55
C PHE A 149 6.81 -9.70 -1.13
N ARG A 150 5.90 -9.73 -0.15
CA ARG A 150 6.22 -9.55 1.26
C ARG A 150 6.64 -10.87 1.91
N GLU A 151 6.01 -11.99 1.55
CA GLU A 151 6.41 -13.32 2.03
C GLU A 151 7.87 -13.61 1.68
N ASN A 152 8.27 -13.32 0.43
CA ASN A 152 9.66 -13.42 -0.02
C ASN A 152 10.60 -12.46 0.73
N GLN A 153 10.12 -11.29 1.14
CA GLN A 153 10.93 -10.33 1.89
C GLN A 153 11.10 -10.71 3.36
N GLU A 154 10.20 -11.51 3.92
CA GLU A 154 10.20 -11.89 5.34
C GLU A 154 10.60 -13.37 5.55
N ASP A 155 11.02 -14.07 4.49
CA ASP A 155 11.31 -15.52 4.50
C ASP A 155 10.15 -16.37 5.07
N ARG A 156 8.92 -16.04 4.67
CA ARG A 156 7.70 -16.68 5.14
C ARG A 156 7.18 -17.72 4.15
N SER A 157 6.36 -18.65 4.66
CA SER A 157 5.74 -19.65 3.80
C SER A 157 4.74 -19.01 2.85
N SER A 158 4.68 -19.54 1.63
CA SER A 158 3.75 -19.07 0.60
C SER A 158 2.30 -19.11 1.12
N GLY A 159 1.61 -17.98 1.03
CA GLY A 159 0.22 -17.83 1.46
C GLY A 159 0.03 -17.38 2.91
N ASP A 160 1.07 -17.38 3.74
CA ASP A 160 0.94 -16.96 5.14
C ASP A 160 0.41 -15.53 5.28
N ILE A 161 0.99 -14.57 4.53
CA ILE A 161 0.55 -13.17 4.60
C ILE A 161 -0.78 -13.00 3.90
N ALA A 162 -1.05 -13.76 2.82
CA ALA A 162 -2.37 -13.78 2.19
C ALA A 162 -3.46 -14.12 3.23
N ASP A 163 -3.26 -15.18 4.02
CA ASP A 163 -4.16 -15.59 5.09
C ASP A 163 -4.36 -14.49 6.13
N GLU A 164 -3.31 -13.78 6.55
CA GLU A 164 -3.45 -12.65 7.47
C GLU A 164 -4.31 -11.52 6.90
N ILE A 165 -4.17 -11.24 5.59
CA ILE A 165 -4.98 -10.25 4.90
C ILE A 165 -6.44 -10.71 4.89
N PHE A 166 -6.72 -11.98 4.56
CA PHE A 166 -8.06 -12.55 4.59
C PHE A 166 -8.71 -12.42 5.97
N HIS A 167 -7.99 -12.77 7.04
CA HIS A 167 -8.48 -12.64 8.40
C HIS A 167 -8.81 -11.18 8.75
N SER A 168 -7.97 -10.24 8.30
CA SER A 168 -8.18 -8.81 8.52
C SER A 168 -9.45 -8.31 7.82
N ILE A 169 -9.65 -8.71 6.56
CA ILE A 169 -10.84 -8.38 5.78
C ILE A 169 -12.10 -8.95 6.44
N ARG A 170 -12.06 -10.24 6.81
CA ARG A 170 -13.19 -10.91 7.47
C ARG A 170 -13.56 -10.20 8.76
N LEU A 171 -12.56 -9.86 9.58
CA LEU A 171 -12.79 -9.09 10.79
C LEU A 171 -13.47 -7.75 10.51
N LEU A 172 -12.99 -6.99 9.52
CA LEU A 172 -13.58 -5.69 9.17
C LEU A 172 -15.05 -5.84 8.74
N SER A 173 -15.35 -6.87 7.94
CA SER A 173 -16.72 -7.20 7.55
C SER A 173 -17.58 -7.57 8.76
N GLU A 174 -17.08 -8.39 9.69
CA GLU A 174 -17.78 -8.75 10.94
C GLU A 174 -18.03 -7.53 11.85
N LEU A 175 -17.17 -6.52 11.77
CA LEU A 175 -17.35 -5.26 12.49
C LEU A 175 -18.34 -4.29 11.80
N GLY A 176 -18.76 -4.59 10.57
CA GLY A 176 -19.69 -3.79 9.79
C GLY A 176 -19.03 -2.74 8.89
N ALA A 177 -17.73 -2.88 8.59
CA ALA A 177 -17.09 -2.02 7.61
C ALA A 177 -17.63 -2.32 6.21
N THR A 178 -17.93 -1.27 5.45
CA THR A 178 -18.43 -1.37 4.08
C THR A 178 -17.28 -1.38 3.08
N GLU A 179 -17.61 -1.71 1.83
CA GLU A 179 -16.63 -1.81 0.75
C GLU A 179 -16.07 -0.45 0.30
N GLU A 180 -16.77 0.64 0.61
CA GLU A 180 -16.28 1.99 0.37
C GLU A 180 -15.14 2.35 1.32
N GLN A 181 -15.11 1.71 2.49
CA GLN A 181 -14.17 1.96 3.57
C GLN A 181 -12.92 1.09 3.48
N VAL A 182 -12.93 0.03 2.67
CA VAL A 182 -11.82 -0.91 2.55
C VAL A 182 -11.41 -1.07 1.09
N ARG A 183 -10.16 -0.74 0.78
CA ARG A 183 -9.56 -0.96 -0.53
C ARG A 183 -8.32 -1.84 -0.43
N LEU A 184 -8.07 -2.58 -1.50
CA LEU A 184 -6.94 -3.49 -1.64
C LEU A 184 -5.94 -2.93 -2.65
N TYR A 185 -4.74 -2.61 -2.16
CA TYR A 185 -3.65 -2.05 -2.94
C TYR A 185 -2.86 -3.14 -3.69
N LYS A 186 -2.58 -2.90 -4.97
CA LYS A 186 -1.80 -3.78 -5.84
C LYS A 186 -0.29 -3.64 -5.64
N GLY A 187 0.16 -3.93 -4.43
CA GLY A 187 1.57 -3.87 -4.06
C GLY A 187 1.76 -4.06 -2.56
N THR A 188 3.02 -4.14 -2.15
CA THR A 188 3.37 -4.21 -0.74
C THR A 188 3.61 -2.81 -0.19
N PRO A 189 2.90 -2.40 0.87
CA PRO A 189 3.18 -1.13 1.52
C PRO A 189 4.56 -1.21 2.17
N THR A 190 5.23 -0.06 2.23
CA THR A 190 6.56 0.04 2.86
C THR A 190 6.47 0.39 4.36
N CYS A 191 5.25 0.49 4.91
CA CYS A 191 5.00 0.77 6.31
C CYS A 191 3.58 0.36 6.72
N PHE A 192 3.41 0.11 8.02
CA PHE A 192 2.12 0.20 8.68
C PHE A 192 1.86 1.64 9.10
N LEU A 193 0.64 2.12 8.91
CA LEU A 193 0.27 3.51 9.15
C LEU A 193 -1.10 3.57 9.80
N ILE A 194 -1.22 4.37 10.85
CA ILE A 194 -2.52 4.83 11.38
C ILE A 194 -2.47 6.35 11.42
N ALA A 195 -3.39 7.01 10.73
CA ALA A 195 -3.45 8.47 10.69
C ALA A 195 -4.85 8.99 11.01
N THR A 196 -4.85 10.13 11.68
CA THR A 196 -5.99 11.01 11.87
C THR A 196 -5.73 12.31 11.11
N ASP A 197 -6.63 13.29 11.14
CA ASP A 197 -6.35 14.63 10.59
C ASP A 197 -5.28 15.42 11.39
N LYS A 198 -4.94 14.96 12.61
CA LYS A 198 -4.04 15.65 13.55
C LYS A 198 -2.73 14.93 13.83
N ARG A 199 -2.71 13.60 13.86
CA ARG A 199 -1.52 12.80 14.22
C ARG A 199 -1.45 11.55 13.36
N ILE A 200 -0.23 11.10 13.08
CA ILE A 200 0.08 9.86 12.38
C ILE A 200 0.99 9.00 13.25
N LEU A 201 0.80 7.68 13.18
CA LEU A 201 1.75 6.67 13.60
C LEU A 201 2.25 5.98 12.34
N VAL A 202 3.57 5.91 12.19
CA VAL A 202 4.26 5.25 11.09
C VAL A 202 5.15 4.17 11.67
N ASN A 203 5.03 2.95 11.17
CA ASN A 203 5.96 1.87 11.44
C ASN A 203 6.53 1.36 10.11
N PRO A 204 7.74 1.81 9.72
CA PRO A 204 8.40 1.39 8.50
C PRO A 204 8.66 -0.12 8.48
N TYR A 205 8.60 -0.71 7.29
CA TYR A 205 8.85 -2.14 7.12
C TYR A 205 10.29 -2.36 6.67
N PRO A 206 11.18 -2.88 7.53
CA PRO A 206 12.47 -3.34 7.06
C PRO A 206 12.29 -4.50 6.06
N TYR A 207 13.26 -4.65 5.17
CA TYR A 207 13.44 -5.88 4.41
C TYR A 207 14.04 -6.94 5.33
N GLU A 208 13.74 -8.22 5.08
CA GLU A 208 14.33 -9.39 5.75
C GLU A 208 13.96 -9.54 7.24
N LYS A 209 13.09 -8.69 7.77
CA LYS A 209 12.65 -8.77 9.17
C LYS A 209 11.17 -8.47 9.32
N GLU A 210 10.54 -9.15 10.27
CA GLU A 210 9.17 -8.86 10.66
C GLU A 210 9.02 -7.41 11.11
N ALA A 211 7.94 -6.78 10.67
CA ALA A 211 7.75 -5.36 10.88
C ALA A 211 7.44 -4.97 12.35
N TYR A 212 7.02 -5.91 13.21
CA TYR A 212 6.56 -5.58 14.57
C TYR A 212 7.69 -5.13 15.51
N GLU A 213 8.90 -5.64 15.29
CA GLU A 213 10.10 -5.30 16.08
C GLU A 213 10.81 -4.04 15.61
N SER A 214 10.34 -3.44 14.51
CA SER A 214 10.97 -2.24 13.94
C SER A 214 10.47 -0.98 14.63
N PHE A 215 11.32 0.05 14.63
CA PHE A 215 11.01 1.33 15.26
C PHE A 215 9.73 1.95 14.68
N CYS A 216 9.07 2.74 15.49
CA CYS A 216 7.89 3.49 15.09
C CYS A 216 8.10 4.98 15.35
N LEU A 217 7.43 5.81 14.57
CA LEU A 217 7.42 7.26 14.74
C LEU A 217 5.97 7.72 14.86
N THR A 218 5.73 8.67 15.75
CA THR A 218 4.51 9.48 15.71
C THR A 218 4.85 10.88 15.27
N ALA A 219 3.95 11.49 14.51
CA ALA A 219 4.11 12.86 14.06
C ALA A 219 2.78 13.62 14.07
N ASN A 220 2.85 14.90 14.40
CA ASN A 220 1.75 15.84 14.36
C ASN A 220 1.60 16.42 12.94
N ASN A 221 0.36 16.68 12.55
CA ASN A 221 0.06 17.40 11.33
C ASN A 221 0.34 18.90 11.54
N VAL A 222 1.53 19.33 11.14
CA VAL A 222 1.95 20.74 11.17
C VAL A 222 1.53 21.52 9.91
N ASN A 223 0.64 20.96 9.08
CA ASN A 223 0.13 21.55 7.83
C ASN A 223 1.22 22.07 6.88
N ARG A 224 2.39 21.41 6.90
CA ARG A 224 3.56 21.79 6.11
C ARG A 224 3.88 20.73 5.06
N PRO A 225 3.98 21.10 3.77
CA PRO A 225 4.52 20.23 2.74
C PRO A 225 5.92 19.75 3.11
N GLY A 226 6.20 18.46 2.92
CA GLY A 226 7.47 17.85 3.31
C GLY A 226 7.60 17.50 4.80
N SER A 227 6.61 17.77 5.65
CA SER A 227 6.57 17.19 7.01
C SER A 227 6.40 15.66 6.95
N ILE A 228 6.72 14.96 8.04
CA ILE A 228 6.56 13.50 8.12
C ILE A 228 5.10 13.13 7.84
N TYR A 229 4.16 13.80 8.54
CA TYR A 229 2.73 13.59 8.35
C TYR A 229 2.33 13.74 6.87
N HIS A 230 2.69 14.85 6.25
CA HIS A 230 2.27 15.16 4.88
C HIS A 230 2.80 14.14 3.87
N GLN A 231 4.08 13.79 3.95
CA GLN A 231 4.69 12.86 2.99
C GLN A 231 4.05 11.46 3.07
N TYR A 232 3.92 10.91 4.28
CA TYR A 232 3.37 9.57 4.46
C TYR A 232 1.88 9.50 4.14
N ILE A 233 1.05 10.43 4.63
CA ILE A 233 -0.39 10.38 4.34
C ILE A 233 -0.67 10.54 2.84
N THR A 234 0.11 11.39 2.15
CA THR A 234 -0.10 11.66 0.72
C THR A 234 0.25 10.44 -0.11
N HIS A 235 1.46 9.90 0.06
CA HIS A 235 2.00 8.89 -0.85
C HIS A 235 1.65 7.45 -0.46
N HIS A 236 1.38 7.18 0.82
CA HIS A 236 0.99 5.84 1.28
C HIS A 236 -0.52 5.65 1.39
N PHE A 237 -1.28 6.74 1.45
CA PHE A 237 -2.74 6.65 1.57
C PHE A 237 -3.48 7.43 0.49
N LEU A 238 -3.44 8.77 0.48
CA LEU A 238 -4.35 9.60 -0.34
C LEU A 238 -4.20 9.35 -1.85
N GLU A 239 -2.97 9.33 -2.37
CA GLU A 239 -2.70 9.08 -3.78
C GLU A 239 -3.10 7.64 -4.18
N PRO A 240 -2.64 6.57 -3.49
CA PRO A 240 -3.11 5.21 -3.73
C PRO A 240 -4.64 5.08 -3.64
N TRP A 241 -5.24 5.67 -2.60
CA TRP A 241 -6.66 5.59 -2.31
C TRP A 241 -7.50 6.22 -3.42
N SER A 242 -7.09 7.38 -3.95
CA SER A 242 -7.81 8.08 -5.03
C SER A 242 -7.99 7.24 -6.29
N ASN A 243 -7.24 6.15 -6.43
CA ASN A 243 -7.32 5.17 -7.52
C ASN A 243 -7.14 5.77 -8.93
N ARG A 244 -6.54 6.96 -9.06
CA ARG A 244 -6.23 7.58 -10.37
C ARG A 244 -5.43 6.67 -11.32
N ARG A 245 -4.72 5.68 -10.77
CA ARG A 245 -3.91 4.70 -11.52
C ARG A 245 -4.50 3.29 -11.55
N GLY A 246 -5.66 3.04 -10.94
CA GLY A 246 -6.24 1.69 -10.87
C GLY A 246 -5.52 0.73 -9.91
N ASN A 247 -4.80 1.28 -8.92
CA ASN A 247 -3.95 0.54 -7.98
C ASN A 247 -4.65 0.14 -6.68
N ALA A 248 -5.80 0.72 -6.36
CA ALA A 248 -6.57 0.39 -5.16
C ALA A 248 -7.97 -0.10 -5.56
N LEU A 249 -8.19 -1.41 -5.43
CA LEU A 249 -9.45 -2.05 -5.80
C LEU A 249 -10.42 -2.02 -4.62
N ARG A 250 -11.72 -1.83 -4.90
CA ARG A 250 -12.77 -2.08 -3.90
C ARG A 250 -12.82 -3.56 -3.54
N TYR A 251 -13.22 -3.86 -2.32
CA TYR A 251 -13.28 -5.22 -1.81
C TYR A 251 -14.18 -6.17 -2.62
N GLN A 252 -15.31 -5.72 -3.19
CA GLN A 252 -16.16 -6.56 -4.07
C GLN A 252 -15.38 -7.24 -5.21
N TYR A 253 -14.39 -6.56 -5.79
CA TYR A 253 -13.57 -7.09 -6.88
C TYR A 253 -12.71 -8.27 -6.46
N TYR A 254 -12.56 -8.51 -5.16
CA TYR A 254 -11.84 -9.64 -4.60
C TYR A 254 -12.68 -10.90 -4.50
N ARG A 255 -13.97 -10.79 -4.15
CA ARG A 255 -14.92 -11.93 -4.05
C ARG A 255 -15.17 -12.66 -5.38
N MET A 256 -14.61 -12.13 -6.45
CA MET A 256 -14.77 -12.57 -7.82
C MET A 256 -13.47 -12.99 -8.49
N GLN A 257 -12.33 -12.78 -7.83
CA GLN A 257 -11.04 -13.26 -8.32
C GLN A 257 -10.88 -14.73 -7.95
N GLY A 258 -10.75 -15.58 -8.96
CA GLY A 258 -10.08 -16.86 -8.79
C GLY A 258 -8.57 -16.72 -8.60
N PRO A 259 -7.84 -17.82 -8.32
CA PRO A 259 -6.38 -17.90 -8.38
C PRO A 259 -5.83 -17.51 -9.78
N ASN A 260 -4.51 -17.55 -9.92
CA ASN A 260 -3.72 -16.53 -10.60
C ASN A 260 -3.54 -16.62 -12.14
N PRO A 261 -3.83 -15.57 -12.97
CA PRO A 261 -3.40 -15.54 -14.38
C PRO A 261 -1.91 -15.19 -14.60
N GLU A 262 -1.20 -14.72 -13.57
CA GLU A 262 0.26 -14.55 -13.44
C GLU A 262 0.95 -15.70 -12.66
N GLU A 263 0.27 -16.78 -12.29
CA GLU A 263 0.90 -18.12 -12.16
C GLU A 263 1.11 -18.69 -13.57
N ARG A 264 1.55 -17.81 -14.47
CA ARG A 264 2.13 -18.21 -15.73
C ARG A 264 3.46 -18.86 -15.38
N LEU A 265 3.44 -20.19 -15.46
CA LEU A 265 4.40 -20.92 -16.28
C LEU A 265 4.95 -19.96 -17.35
N ASP A 266 6.26 -19.75 -17.42
CA ASP A 266 6.98 -18.75 -18.23
C ASP A 266 6.61 -18.68 -19.74
N ASP A 267 5.64 -19.47 -20.21
CA ASP A 267 5.17 -19.60 -21.59
C ASP A 267 3.65 -19.39 -21.78
N GLY A 268 2.91 -18.84 -20.82
CA GLY A 268 1.45 -18.69 -20.93
C GLY A 268 0.97 -17.55 -21.85
N PRO A 269 -0.18 -17.69 -22.53
CA PRO A 269 -0.69 -16.75 -23.53
C PRO A 269 -1.14 -15.40 -22.95
N ASP A 270 -0.90 -14.29 -23.67
CA ASP A 270 -1.27 -12.91 -23.34
C ASP A 270 -2.73 -12.55 -23.72
N PHE A 271 -3.44 -11.81 -22.86
CA PHE A 271 -4.80 -11.33 -23.14
C PHE A 271 -4.86 -9.82 -22.91
N PHE A 272 -5.51 -9.11 -23.84
CA PHE A 272 -5.82 -7.70 -23.66
C PHE A 272 -7.24 -7.41 -24.16
N VAL A 273 -8.05 -6.80 -23.32
CA VAL A 273 -9.27 -6.10 -23.73
C VAL A 273 -8.92 -4.64 -23.98
N ILE A 274 -9.40 -4.12 -25.10
CA ILE A 274 -9.40 -2.69 -25.38
C ILE A 274 -10.87 -2.25 -25.35
N GLN A 275 -11.20 -1.31 -24.45
CA GLN A 275 -12.52 -0.71 -24.33
C GLN A 275 -12.51 0.64 -25.06
N ASP A 276 -13.47 0.86 -25.96
CA ASP A 276 -13.80 2.17 -26.52
C ASP A 276 -15.21 2.56 -26.01
N ALA A 277 -15.53 3.85 -25.94
CA ALA A 277 -16.67 4.42 -25.21
C ALA A 277 -18.06 3.91 -25.62
N LYS A 278 -18.16 3.02 -26.62
CA LYS A 278 -19.40 2.38 -27.10
C LYS A 278 -19.22 0.92 -27.54
N GLU A 279 -18.00 0.36 -27.53
CA GLU A 279 -17.69 -0.97 -28.06
C GLU A 279 -16.55 -1.64 -27.28
N PHE A 280 -16.56 -2.97 -27.23
CA PHE A 280 -15.49 -3.76 -26.65
C PHE A 280 -14.70 -4.47 -27.75
N TYR A 281 -13.37 -4.44 -27.64
CA TYR A 281 -12.47 -5.23 -28.46
C TYR A 281 -11.82 -6.30 -27.59
N LEU A 282 -12.12 -7.58 -27.85
CA LEU A 282 -11.37 -8.69 -27.25
C LEU A 282 -10.19 -9.01 -28.18
N ALA A 283 -8.96 -8.79 -27.73
CA ALA A 283 -7.76 -9.26 -28.42
C ALA A 283 -7.13 -10.39 -27.59
N VAL A 284 -7.23 -11.61 -28.11
CA VAL A 284 -6.62 -12.80 -27.49
C VAL A 284 -5.30 -13.09 -28.19
N PHE A 285 -4.17 -12.91 -27.49
CA PHE A 285 -2.81 -13.16 -28.01
C PHE A 285 -2.24 -14.45 -27.43
N LEU A 286 -2.52 -15.58 -28.08
CA LEU A 286 -2.02 -16.86 -27.60
C LEU A 286 -0.56 -17.07 -28.04
N ARG A 287 0.41 -16.78 -27.17
CA ARG A 287 1.79 -17.27 -27.32
C ARG A 287 1.82 -18.75 -26.97
N GLY A 288 2.11 -19.60 -27.94
CA GLY A 288 2.31 -21.04 -27.69
C GLY A 288 3.71 -21.31 -27.15
N SER A 289 3.81 -22.12 -26.09
CA SER A 289 5.07 -22.77 -25.71
C SER A 289 5.51 -23.71 -26.84
N PRO A 290 6.82 -23.78 -27.18
CA PRO A 290 7.35 -24.78 -28.10
C PRO A 290 7.07 -26.23 -27.66
N SER A 291 6.76 -26.45 -26.38
CA SER A 291 6.64 -27.77 -25.75
C SER A 291 5.21 -28.34 -25.68
N LEU A 292 4.19 -27.53 -25.97
CA LEU A 292 2.80 -27.98 -26.08
C LEU A 292 2.33 -27.73 -27.52
N PRO A 293 2.42 -28.73 -28.41
CA PRO A 293 1.96 -28.56 -29.77
C PRO A 293 0.43 -28.51 -29.78
N ILE A 294 -0.12 -27.30 -29.85
CA ILE A 294 -1.42 -27.11 -30.50
C ILE A 294 -1.15 -27.32 -31.99
N THR A 295 -1.42 -28.52 -32.48
CA THR A 295 -1.07 -28.93 -33.85
C THR A 295 -1.90 -28.14 -34.86
N VAL A 296 -1.32 -27.05 -35.38
CA VAL A 296 -1.81 -26.39 -36.59
C VAL A 296 -0.97 -26.94 -37.74
N GLU A 297 -1.61 -27.46 -38.80
CA GLU A 297 -0.92 -27.99 -39.98
C GLU A 297 0.10 -26.97 -40.51
N ARG A 298 1.39 -27.29 -40.34
CA ARG A 298 2.49 -26.48 -40.88
C ARG A 298 2.56 -26.67 -42.39
N LYS A 299 2.34 -25.61 -43.16
CA LYS A 299 2.83 -25.53 -44.55
C LYS A 299 4.34 -25.23 -44.56
N ASP A 300 5.00 -25.77 -45.58
CA ASP A 300 6.44 -25.95 -45.77
C ASP A 300 7.33 -24.71 -45.41
N PRO A 301 8.46 -24.86 -44.68
CA PRO A 301 9.22 -23.76 -44.09
C PRO A 301 10.17 -23.01 -45.06
N SER A 302 10.09 -23.22 -46.37
CA SER A 302 11.07 -22.67 -47.32
C SER A 302 10.88 -21.19 -47.66
N ASP A 303 9.81 -20.55 -47.20
CA ASP A 303 9.52 -19.15 -47.48
C ASP A 303 10.00 -18.21 -46.34
N LYS A 304 11.03 -17.40 -46.63
CA LYS A 304 11.66 -16.47 -45.68
C LYS A 304 10.69 -15.39 -45.16
N GLU A 305 9.60 -15.13 -45.86
CA GLU A 305 8.54 -14.22 -45.40
C GLU A 305 7.67 -14.85 -44.29
N THR A 306 7.72 -16.18 -44.14
CA THR A 306 6.95 -16.94 -43.14
C THR A 306 7.63 -16.95 -41.76
N ILE A 307 8.96 -16.83 -41.68
CA ILE A 307 9.70 -16.82 -40.41
C ILE A 307 9.45 -15.52 -39.61
N ALA A 308 9.28 -14.38 -40.29
CA ALA A 308 8.87 -13.12 -39.64
C ALA A 308 7.39 -13.11 -39.23
N ASN A 309 6.55 -13.91 -39.89
CA ASN A 309 5.12 -14.04 -39.60
C ASN A 309 4.78 -15.20 -38.64
N ALA A 310 5.72 -16.12 -38.36
CA ALA A 310 5.53 -17.27 -37.46
C ALA A 310 5.35 -16.90 -35.98
N ALA A 311 5.55 -15.62 -35.60
CA ALA A 311 5.40 -15.16 -34.23
C ALA A 311 3.96 -14.74 -33.86
N ARG A 312 2.98 -14.86 -34.77
CA ARG A 312 1.58 -14.42 -34.53
C ARG A 312 0.56 -15.38 -35.13
N THR A 313 0.58 -16.62 -34.69
CA THR A 313 -0.50 -17.56 -34.98
C THR A 313 -1.67 -17.25 -34.03
N PHE A 314 -2.68 -16.56 -34.54
CA PHE A 314 -3.94 -16.39 -33.82
C PHE A 314 -4.68 -17.73 -33.78
N ILE A 315 -5.04 -18.19 -32.58
CA ILE A 315 -5.86 -19.39 -32.43
C ILE A 315 -7.32 -18.96 -32.61
N PRO A 316 -8.05 -19.50 -33.61
CA PRO A 316 -9.49 -19.36 -33.64
C PRO A 316 -10.04 -19.98 -32.36
N LEU A 317 -10.84 -19.25 -31.57
CA LEU A 317 -11.45 -19.77 -30.33
C LEU A 317 -12.35 -21.01 -30.58
N GLY A 318 -12.62 -21.34 -31.85
CA GLY A 318 -13.25 -22.59 -32.25
C GLY A 318 -14.61 -22.80 -31.58
N ASN A 319 -15.06 -24.05 -31.54
CA ASN A 319 -16.20 -24.46 -30.71
C ASN A 319 -15.75 -24.85 -29.29
N ASP A 320 -14.46 -24.70 -28.99
CA ASP A 320 -13.80 -25.24 -27.80
C ASP A 320 -13.83 -24.27 -26.61
N PHE A 321 -14.13 -22.99 -26.85
CA PHE A 321 -14.21 -21.97 -25.81
C PHE A 321 -15.54 -21.20 -25.88
N ARG A 322 -16.02 -20.76 -24.71
CA ARG A 322 -17.21 -19.90 -24.57
C ARG A 322 -16.82 -18.62 -23.85
N VAL A 323 -17.34 -17.49 -24.32
CA VAL A 323 -17.23 -16.23 -23.59
C VAL A 323 -18.46 -16.12 -22.69
N LYS A 324 -18.25 -15.84 -21.40
CA LYS A 324 -19.31 -15.48 -20.48
C LYS A 324 -19.06 -14.11 -19.90
N LEU A 325 -20.13 -13.39 -19.60
CA LEU A 325 -20.10 -12.11 -18.89
C LEU A 325 -20.57 -12.34 -17.45
N LEU A 326 -19.84 -11.81 -16.48
CA LEU A 326 -20.27 -11.84 -15.08
C LEU A 326 -21.10 -10.59 -14.80
N ARG A 327 -22.40 -10.77 -14.65
CA ARG A 327 -23.30 -9.72 -14.18
C ARG A 327 -23.25 -9.65 -12.66
N ILE A 328 -23.12 -8.45 -12.10
CA ILE A 328 -23.30 -8.20 -10.67
C ILE A 328 -24.44 -7.20 -10.52
N ASN A 329 -25.41 -7.49 -9.67
CA ASN A 329 -26.42 -6.49 -9.35
C ASN A 329 -25.79 -5.28 -8.62
N GLU A 330 -26.46 -4.13 -8.67
CA GLU A 330 -25.97 -2.86 -8.11
C GLU A 330 -25.63 -2.93 -6.60
N ASN A 331 -26.19 -3.92 -5.90
CA ASN A 331 -25.99 -4.14 -4.47
C ASN A 331 -24.91 -5.18 -4.14
N GLY A 332 -24.20 -5.72 -5.13
CA GLY A 332 -23.15 -6.75 -4.94
C GLY A 332 -23.66 -8.10 -4.40
N GLY A 333 -24.97 -8.31 -4.33
CA GLY A 333 -25.62 -9.43 -3.66
C GLY A 333 -25.86 -10.65 -4.53
N GLU A 334 -25.93 -10.49 -5.86
CA GLU A 334 -26.10 -11.59 -6.81
C GLU A 334 -25.10 -11.45 -7.96
N ALA A 335 -24.40 -12.55 -8.25
CA ALA A 335 -23.45 -12.64 -9.35
C ALA A 335 -23.78 -13.87 -10.20
N VAL A 336 -23.94 -13.67 -11.51
CA VAL A 336 -24.33 -14.72 -12.46
C VAL A 336 -23.48 -14.63 -13.72
N TRP A 337 -22.91 -15.77 -14.13
CA TRP A 337 -22.26 -15.89 -15.43
C TRP A 337 -23.31 -16.10 -16.52
N GLU A 338 -23.40 -15.14 -17.44
CA GLU A 338 -24.27 -15.21 -18.61
C GLU A 338 -23.44 -15.61 -19.83
N ASP A 339 -23.88 -16.64 -20.56
CA ASP A 339 -23.26 -16.98 -21.84
C ASP A 339 -23.44 -15.81 -22.82
N PHE A 340 -22.34 -15.35 -23.41
CA PHE A 340 -22.37 -14.29 -24.41
C PHE A 340 -23.12 -14.79 -25.66
N GLN A 341 -24.34 -14.31 -25.89
CA GLN A 341 -25.17 -14.77 -27.01
C GLN A 341 -24.96 -13.89 -28.26
N GLY A 342 -24.41 -14.47 -29.33
CA GLY A 342 -24.22 -13.81 -30.63
C GLY A 342 -23.35 -14.64 -31.58
N GLN A 343 -23.59 -14.56 -32.89
CA GLN A 343 -22.77 -15.27 -33.88
C GLN A 343 -21.32 -14.73 -33.88
N HIS A 344 -20.37 -15.59 -33.53
CA HIS A 344 -18.95 -15.32 -33.66
C HIS A 344 -18.56 -15.22 -35.14
N TYR A 345 -18.56 -14.03 -35.73
CA TYR A 345 -17.88 -13.82 -37.00
C TYR A 345 -16.39 -13.63 -36.74
N PHE A 346 -15.65 -14.73 -36.83
CA PHE A 346 -14.19 -14.69 -36.94
C PHE A 346 -13.83 -14.11 -38.31
N ASN A 347 -13.74 -12.78 -38.41
CA ASN A 347 -13.28 -12.17 -39.65
C ASN A 347 -11.79 -12.48 -39.84
N THR A 348 -11.48 -13.29 -40.85
CA THR A 348 -10.11 -13.73 -41.18
C THR A 348 -9.29 -12.65 -41.89
N GLU A 349 -9.70 -11.38 -41.85
CA GLU A 349 -8.90 -10.26 -42.33
C GLU A 349 -7.60 -10.11 -41.52
N ARG A 350 -6.55 -10.68 -42.12
CA ARG A 350 -5.18 -10.93 -41.64
C ARG A 350 -4.43 -9.77 -40.96
N ARG A 351 -4.99 -8.56 -40.91
CA ARG A 351 -4.22 -7.39 -40.45
C ARG A 351 -4.45 -7.00 -39.00
N ARG A 352 -5.49 -7.49 -38.29
CA ARG A 352 -5.77 -6.98 -36.94
C ARG A 352 -6.22 -7.97 -35.86
N GLY A 353 -6.50 -9.25 -36.16
CA GLY A 353 -6.78 -10.25 -35.11
C GLY A 353 -7.81 -9.79 -34.07
N LYS A 354 -8.82 -9.03 -34.50
CA LYS A 354 -9.84 -8.45 -33.64
C LYS A 354 -11.00 -9.43 -33.51
N VAL A 355 -11.37 -9.78 -32.27
CA VAL A 355 -12.67 -10.37 -31.98
C VAL A 355 -13.61 -9.20 -31.66
N ILE A 356 -14.64 -9.03 -32.48
CA ILE A 356 -15.69 -8.02 -32.28
C ILE A 356 -16.98 -8.80 -32.03
N GLY A 357 -17.47 -8.72 -30.79
CA GLY A 357 -18.78 -9.24 -30.41
C GLY A 357 -19.68 -8.07 -30.05
N ILE A 358 -20.93 -8.09 -30.54
CA ILE A 358 -21.95 -7.11 -30.16
C ILE A 358 -22.93 -7.87 -29.25
N HIS A 359 -22.88 -7.59 -27.94
CA HIS A 359 -23.90 -8.05 -27.01
C HIS A 359 -24.98 -6.97 -26.88
N PRO A 360 -26.26 -7.28 -27.08
CA PRO A 360 -27.34 -6.36 -26.73
C PRO A 360 -27.46 -6.30 -25.20
N GLY A 361 -27.26 -5.13 -24.59
CA GLY A 361 -27.40 -4.92 -23.14
C GLY A 361 -26.67 -3.68 -22.63
N ASP A 362 -26.99 -3.21 -21.41
CA ASP A 362 -26.18 -2.20 -20.73
C ASP A 362 -24.97 -2.89 -20.08
N PHE A 363 -23.77 -2.54 -20.53
CA PHE A 363 -22.55 -3.13 -20.03
C PHE A 363 -22.19 -2.72 -18.60
N LYS A 364 -22.85 -1.69 -18.04
CA LYS A 364 -22.68 -1.27 -16.64
C LYS A 364 -23.08 -2.36 -15.64
N GLU A 365 -23.95 -3.28 -16.03
CA GLU A 365 -24.37 -4.39 -15.19
C GLU A 365 -23.32 -5.51 -15.11
N TYR A 366 -22.34 -5.51 -16.01
CA TYR A 366 -21.32 -6.56 -16.09
C TYR A 366 -20.00 -6.07 -15.53
N ALA A 367 -19.46 -6.82 -14.60
CA ALA A 367 -18.17 -6.48 -14.00
C ALA A 367 -17.00 -7.15 -14.71
N MET A 368 -17.22 -8.31 -15.33
CA MET A 368 -16.12 -9.11 -15.88
C MET A 368 -16.51 -9.87 -17.14
N VAL A 369 -15.56 -10.06 -18.04
CA VAL A 369 -15.62 -11.00 -19.16
C VAL A 369 -14.73 -12.18 -18.83
N GLY A 370 -15.23 -13.40 -18.98
CA GLY A 370 -14.49 -14.63 -18.78
C GLY A 370 -14.54 -15.54 -20.01
N ILE A 371 -13.44 -16.23 -20.30
CA ILE A 371 -13.31 -17.26 -21.32
C ILE A 371 -13.31 -18.61 -20.60
N PHE A 372 -14.25 -19.47 -20.96
CA PHE A 372 -14.45 -20.78 -20.39
C PHE A 372 -14.18 -21.85 -21.44
N SER A 373 -13.85 -23.05 -21.00
CA SER A 373 -13.92 -24.22 -21.87
C SER A 373 -15.37 -24.51 -22.25
N ALA A 374 -15.64 -24.74 -23.54
CA ALA A 374 -16.92 -25.28 -24.00
C ALA A 374 -17.10 -26.75 -23.60
N GLU A 375 -15.97 -27.46 -23.40
CA GLU A 375 -15.90 -28.85 -22.94
C GLU A 375 -15.08 -28.95 -21.65
N PRO A 376 -15.69 -28.80 -20.47
CA PRO A 376 -15.00 -28.80 -19.17
C PRO A 376 -14.17 -30.07 -18.89
N LYS A 377 -14.47 -31.17 -19.62
CA LYS A 377 -13.74 -32.45 -19.52
C LYS A 377 -12.40 -32.43 -20.25
N VAL A 378 -12.28 -31.63 -21.31
CA VAL A 378 -11.08 -31.54 -22.18
C VAL A 378 -10.11 -30.50 -21.63
N TYR A 379 -10.61 -29.30 -21.31
CA TYR A 379 -9.85 -28.27 -20.62
C TYR A 379 -10.37 -28.16 -19.19
N LYS A 380 -9.79 -28.98 -18.30
CA LYS A 380 -10.05 -28.85 -16.87
C LYS A 380 -9.43 -27.55 -16.38
N ASN A 381 -10.26 -26.57 -16.03
CA ASN A 381 -9.79 -25.49 -15.17
C ASN A 381 -9.62 -26.10 -13.76
N PRO A 382 -8.40 -26.21 -13.21
CA PRO A 382 -8.20 -26.82 -11.90
C PRO A 382 -8.76 -25.97 -10.76
N HIS A 383 -9.22 -24.75 -11.07
CA HIS A 383 -9.67 -23.79 -10.08
C HIS A 383 -11.19 -23.64 -10.13
N ILE A 384 -11.80 -23.95 -8.98
CA ILE A 384 -13.19 -23.66 -8.67
C ILE A 384 -13.23 -22.51 -7.67
N HIS A 385 -14.29 -21.73 -7.73
CA HIS A 385 -14.63 -20.76 -6.70
C HIS A 385 -14.75 -21.45 -5.33
N LYS A 386 -13.74 -21.28 -4.48
CA LYS A 386 -13.74 -21.84 -3.12
C LYS A 386 -14.85 -21.17 -2.29
N LYS A 387 -15.46 -21.96 -1.39
CA LYS A 387 -16.56 -21.54 -0.51
C LYS A 387 -16.25 -20.27 0.29
N GLU A 388 -14.99 -20.08 0.64
CA GLU A 388 -14.52 -18.95 1.46
C GLU A 388 -14.37 -17.65 0.68
N TRP A 389 -14.23 -17.72 -0.65
CA TRP A 389 -13.78 -16.60 -1.48
C TRP A 389 -14.82 -16.15 -2.49
N ALA A 390 -15.83 -16.97 -2.74
CA ALA A 390 -16.84 -16.70 -3.73
C ALA A 390 -18.12 -16.15 -3.11
N ILE A 391 -18.71 -15.18 -3.83
CA ILE A 391 -20.13 -14.83 -3.72
C ILE A 391 -20.91 -16.17 -3.67
N PRO A 392 -21.86 -16.38 -2.73
CA PRO A 392 -22.50 -17.67 -2.51
C PRO A 392 -22.99 -18.37 -3.79
N GLN A 393 -23.47 -17.58 -4.75
CA GLN A 393 -23.98 -18.01 -6.06
C GLN A 393 -22.89 -18.54 -7.01
N LEU A 394 -21.63 -18.14 -6.81
CA LEU A 394 -20.49 -18.63 -7.60
C LEU A 394 -19.78 -19.81 -6.92
N GLN A 395 -20.17 -20.22 -5.72
CA GLN A 395 -19.49 -21.31 -5.01
C GLN A 395 -19.60 -22.62 -5.78
N GLY A 396 -18.45 -23.25 -6.07
CA GLY A 396 -18.40 -24.49 -6.86
C GLY A 396 -18.50 -24.30 -8.37
N GLU A 397 -18.76 -23.08 -8.86
CA GLU A 397 -18.63 -22.76 -10.28
C GLU A 397 -17.16 -22.84 -10.71
N SER A 398 -16.95 -23.27 -11.96
CA SER A 398 -15.62 -23.22 -12.57
C SER A 398 -15.21 -21.78 -12.74
N LEU A 399 -13.93 -21.48 -12.51
CA LEU A 399 -13.41 -20.18 -12.89
C LEU A 399 -13.24 -20.08 -14.41
N PRO A 400 -13.26 -18.85 -14.97
CA PRO A 400 -12.81 -18.66 -16.33
C PRO A 400 -11.34 -19.08 -16.47
N LEU A 401 -10.99 -19.69 -17.60
CA LEU A 401 -9.61 -19.95 -17.99
C LEU A 401 -8.84 -18.63 -18.12
N PHE A 402 -9.51 -17.60 -18.62
CA PHE A 402 -8.98 -16.24 -18.78
C PHE A 402 -10.07 -15.22 -18.52
N TRP A 403 -9.79 -14.10 -17.87
CA TRP A 403 -10.81 -13.07 -17.64
C TRP A 403 -10.25 -11.67 -17.60
N GLN A 404 -11.13 -10.68 -17.78
CA GLN A 404 -10.81 -9.28 -17.63
C GLN A 404 -12.00 -8.49 -17.08
N TRP A 405 -11.71 -7.55 -16.18
CA TRP A 405 -12.68 -6.58 -15.69
C TRP A 405 -13.15 -5.67 -16.82
N VAL A 406 -14.47 -5.56 -16.98
CA VAL A 406 -15.10 -4.50 -17.78
C VAL A 406 -15.03 -3.26 -16.90
N ARG A 407 -14.09 -2.35 -17.16
CA ARG A 407 -13.96 -1.16 -16.32
C ARG A 407 -15.14 -0.23 -16.60
N ASP A 408 -15.65 0.35 -15.53
CA ASP A 408 -16.37 1.61 -15.60
C ASP A 408 -15.30 2.72 -15.56
N GLU A 409 -14.79 3.13 -16.72
CA GLU A 409 -13.84 4.26 -16.83
C GLU A 409 -14.54 5.63 -16.69
N GLN A 410 -15.82 5.67 -16.29
CA GLN A 410 -16.60 6.90 -16.21
C GLN A 410 -17.23 7.16 -14.83
N ASN A 411 -16.45 7.00 -13.77
CA ASN A 411 -16.65 7.75 -12.52
C ASN A 411 -15.34 8.19 -11.89
#